data_AF-A0A135VWZ5-F1
#
_entry.id   AF-A0A135VWZ5-F1
#
_cell.length_a   1.000
_cell.length_b   1.000
_cell.length_c   1.000
_cell.angle_alpha   90.00
_cell.angle_beta   90.00
_cell.angle_gamma   90.00
#
_symmetry.space_group_name_H-M   'P 1'
#
loop_
_entity.id
_entity.type
_entity.pdbx_description
1 polymer ?
#
loop_
_entity_poly.entity_id
_entity_poly.type
_entity_poly.pdbx_seq_one_letter_code
_entity_poly.pdbx_strand_id
1 'polypeptide(L)'
;MSKAASERSLVFFIIAAIMIILVLVLPFAYRIDIGPGPDSIRAMTWDYIESTWYSGFRFWNPLDTLPYTILRLVFAVYLARFCLGSTTAKTTVLIGILAELQPIIVSAPLVYFIDWSGDPLVPLYIPVPIMLLLGIILVLILKGRYAKD
;
A
#
# COMPACT_ATOMS: atom_id res chain seq x y z
N MET A 1 30.82 -9.08 -13.54
CA MET A 1 30.20 -8.76 -12.24
C MET A 1 30.84 -9.63 -11.17
N SER A 2 31.22 -9.09 -10.01
CA SER A 2 31.74 -9.92 -8.92
C SER A 2 30.61 -10.80 -8.34
N LYS A 3 30.94 -11.99 -7.85
CA LYS A 3 29.97 -12.92 -7.24
C LYS A 3 29.15 -12.24 -6.13
N ALA A 4 29.80 -11.42 -5.31
CA ALA A 4 29.16 -10.63 -4.25
C ALA A 4 28.14 -9.60 -4.78
N ALA A 5 28.38 -8.99 -5.94
CA ALA A 5 27.40 -8.09 -6.57
C ALA A 5 26.16 -8.85 -7.04
N SER A 6 26.35 -10.04 -7.61
CA SER A 6 25.25 -10.92 -8.05
C SER A 6 24.38 -11.40 -6.89
N GLU A 7 24.99 -11.76 -5.75
CA GLU A 7 24.27 -12.21 -4.56
C GLU A 7 23.44 -11.08 -3.94
N ARG A 8 24.00 -9.87 -3.83
CA ARG A 8 23.25 -8.69 -3.35
C ARG A 8 22.06 -8.36 -4.26
N SER A 9 22.23 -8.46 -5.57
CA SER A 9 21.13 -8.25 -6.52
C SER A 9 20.02 -9.28 -6.34
N LEU A 10 20.35 -10.56 -6.16
CA LEU A 10 19.35 -11.61 -5.93
C LEU A 10 18.56 -11.37 -4.64
N VAL A 11 19.25 -11.04 -3.54
CA VAL A 11 18.59 -10.73 -2.25
C VAL A 11 17.66 -9.53 -2.39
N PHE A 12 18.07 -8.49 -3.12
CA PHE A 12 17.21 -7.35 -3.43
C PHE A 12 15.92 -7.80 -4.13
N PHE A 13 16.04 -8.58 -5.21
CA PHE A 13 14.88 -9.04 -5.97
C PHE A 13 13.91 -9.85 -5.12
N ILE A 14 14.41 -10.73 -4.25
CA ILE A 14 13.57 -11.56 -3.38
C ILE A 14 12.81 -10.67 -2.38
N ILE A 15 13.50 -9.76 -1.68
CA ILE A 15 12.86 -8.88 -0.70
C ILE A 15 11.84 -7.97 -1.40
N ALA A 16 12.21 -7.38 -2.54
CA ALA A 16 11.30 -6.53 -3.31
C ALA A 16 10.06 -7.32 -3.77
N ALA A 17 10.23 -8.55 -4.27
CA ALA A 17 9.11 -9.39 -4.68
C ALA A 17 8.16 -9.70 -3.52
N ILE A 18 8.69 -10.05 -2.34
CA ILE A 18 7.88 -10.29 -1.13
C ILE A 18 7.12 -9.03 -0.75
N MET A 19 7.78 -7.86 -0.72
CA MET A 19 7.13 -6.60 -0.37
C MET A 19 6.06 -6.20 -1.39
N ILE A 20 6.27 -6.46 -2.68
CA ILE A 20 5.26 -6.24 -3.72
C ILE A 20 4.06 -7.16 -3.50
N ILE A 21 4.27 -8.45 -3.22
CA ILE A 21 3.18 -9.38 -2.90
C ILE A 21 2.37 -8.86 -1.71
N LEU A 22 3.03 -8.38 -0.66
CA LEU A 22 2.37 -7.77 0.51
C LEU A 22 1.52 -6.57 0.11
N VAL A 23 2.01 -5.67 -0.75
CA VAL A 23 1.22 -4.53 -1.25
C VAL A 23 -0.04 -5.00 -1.98
N LEU A 24 0.05 -6.09 -2.75
CA LEU A 24 -1.08 -6.61 -3.51
C LEU A 24 -2.19 -7.18 -2.63
N VAL A 25 -1.81 -7.90 -1.56
CA VAL A 25 -2.74 -8.66 -0.72
C VAL A 25 -3.15 -7.95 0.57
N LEU A 26 -2.36 -7.00 1.08
CA LEU A 26 -2.70 -6.32 2.31
C LEU A 26 -3.77 -5.24 2.07
N PRO A 27 -4.72 -5.07 3.01
CA PRO A 27 -5.70 -3.99 2.93
C PRO A 27 -5.00 -2.64 2.84
N PHE A 28 -5.51 -1.76 1.99
CA PHE A 28 -5.08 -0.37 1.89
C PHE A 28 -6.09 0.65 2.35
N ALA A 29 -7.38 0.33 2.28
CA ALA A 29 -8.41 1.26 2.67
C ALA A 29 -9.67 0.55 3.16
N TYR A 30 -10.41 1.26 4.01
CA TYR A 30 -11.84 1.07 4.15
C TYR A 30 -12.51 1.94 3.08
N ARG A 31 -13.25 1.29 2.17
CA ARG A 31 -14.00 1.91 1.09
C ARG A 31 -15.38 2.26 1.62
N ILE A 32 -15.66 3.56 1.70
CA ILE A 32 -16.99 4.09 1.96
C ILE A 32 -17.63 4.37 0.61
N ASP A 33 -18.72 3.67 0.30
CA ASP A 33 -19.51 3.98 -0.90
C ASP A 33 -20.40 5.19 -0.59
N ILE A 34 -20.26 6.26 -1.38
CA ILE A 34 -21.06 7.48 -1.20
C ILE A 34 -22.34 7.41 -2.05
N GLY A 35 -22.28 6.64 -3.15
CA GLY A 35 -23.45 6.26 -3.92
C GLY A 35 -24.09 4.97 -3.39
N PRO A 36 -24.93 4.31 -4.20
CA PRO A 36 -25.56 3.05 -3.84
C PRO A 36 -24.53 1.90 -3.87
N GLY A 37 -24.07 1.47 -2.71
CA GLY A 37 -23.23 0.29 -2.60
C GLY A 37 -22.83 -0.01 -1.16
N PRO A 38 -22.39 -1.25 -0.88
CA PRO A 38 -21.91 -1.60 0.45
C PRO A 38 -20.49 -1.09 0.67
N ASP A 39 -20.22 -0.72 1.92
CA ASP A 39 -18.86 -0.49 2.38
C ASP A 39 -18.03 -1.78 2.30
N SER A 40 -16.71 -1.62 2.21
CA SER A 40 -15.81 -2.78 2.11
C SER A 40 -14.41 -2.49 2.63
N ILE A 41 -13.73 -3.53 3.09
CA ILE A 41 -12.28 -3.50 3.31
C ILE A 41 -11.62 -3.83 1.97
N ARG A 42 -10.69 -2.98 1.54
CA ARG A 42 -10.12 -3.02 0.19
C ARG A 42 -8.63 -3.27 0.19
N ALA A 43 -8.19 -4.25 -0.58
CA ALA A 43 -6.81 -4.47 -1.01
C ALA A 43 -6.67 -4.22 -2.52
N MET A 44 -5.47 -4.36 -3.09
CA MET A 44 -5.32 -4.18 -4.54
C MET A 44 -5.98 -5.33 -5.32
N THR A 45 -5.95 -6.56 -4.82
CA THR A 45 -6.47 -7.74 -5.53
C THR A 45 -7.85 -8.20 -5.07
N TRP A 46 -8.35 -7.70 -3.93
CA TRP A 46 -9.60 -8.16 -3.34
C TRP A 46 -10.32 -7.09 -2.49
N ASP A 47 -11.64 -7.20 -2.36
CA ASP A 47 -12.44 -6.65 -1.24
C ASP A 47 -13.02 -7.75 -0.37
N TYR A 48 -13.19 -7.41 0.90
CA TYR A 48 -14.18 -8.01 1.75
C TYR A 48 -15.37 -7.06 1.88
N ILE A 49 -16.52 -7.49 1.38
CA ILE A 49 -17.80 -6.77 1.49
C ILE A 49 -18.58 -7.37 2.65
N GLU A 50 -19.20 -6.51 3.45
CA GLU A 50 -20.17 -6.90 4.47
C GLU A 50 -21.48 -6.17 4.23
N SER A 51 -22.53 -6.92 3.88
CA SER A 51 -23.85 -6.35 3.59
C SER A 51 -24.97 -7.31 3.97
N THR A 52 -26.21 -6.80 4.04
CA THR A 52 -27.38 -7.60 4.40
C THR A 52 -27.70 -8.72 3.40
N TRP A 53 -27.28 -8.57 2.14
CA TRP A 53 -27.58 -9.49 1.04
C TRP A 53 -26.36 -10.31 0.59
N TYR A 54 -25.15 -9.89 0.95
CA TYR A 54 -23.90 -10.59 0.64
C TYR A 54 -22.78 -10.20 1.60
N SER A 55 -22.09 -11.20 2.16
CA SER A 55 -20.83 -11.01 2.88
C SER A 55 -19.79 -11.98 2.35
N GLY A 56 -18.62 -11.46 1.93
CA GLY A 56 -17.59 -12.31 1.36
C GLY A 56 -16.48 -11.57 0.64
N PHE A 57 -15.52 -12.36 0.16
CA PHE A 57 -14.41 -11.89 -0.65
C PHE A 57 -14.79 -11.81 -2.12
N ARG A 58 -14.47 -10.69 -2.76
CA ARG A 58 -14.49 -10.55 -4.20
C ARG A 58 -13.10 -10.16 -4.69
N PHE A 59 -12.72 -10.71 -5.84
CA PHE A 59 -11.44 -10.45 -6.50
C PHE A 59 -11.68 -9.57 -7.73
N TRP A 60 -10.72 -8.72 -8.06
CA TRP A 60 -10.83 -7.80 -9.20
C TRP A 60 -9.48 -7.49 -9.82
N ASN A 61 -9.51 -6.66 -10.86
CA ASN A 61 -8.33 -6.17 -11.53
C ASN A 61 -7.54 -5.20 -10.62
N PRO A 62 -6.27 -5.51 -10.30
CA PRO A 62 -5.44 -4.63 -9.48
C PRO A 62 -5.20 -3.25 -10.08
N LEU A 63 -5.31 -3.13 -11.42
CA LEU A 63 -5.15 -1.87 -12.12
C LEU A 63 -6.20 -0.81 -11.71
N ASP A 64 -7.39 -1.23 -11.30
CA ASP A 64 -8.47 -0.33 -10.87
C ASP A 64 -8.12 0.41 -9.58
N THR A 65 -7.26 -0.20 -8.75
CA THR A 65 -6.82 0.36 -7.47
C THR A 65 -5.45 1.06 -7.56
N LEU A 66 -4.76 0.93 -8.70
CA LEU A 66 -3.42 1.48 -8.90
C LEU A 66 -3.33 2.99 -8.64
N PRO A 67 -4.30 3.83 -9.07
CA PRO A 67 -4.26 5.27 -8.78
C PRO A 67 -4.26 5.62 -7.28
N TYR A 68 -4.71 4.70 -6.43
CA TYR A 68 -4.77 4.88 -4.97
C TYR A 68 -3.60 4.21 -4.24
N THR A 69 -2.83 3.36 -4.91
CA THR A 69 -1.85 2.46 -4.27
C THR A 69 -0.45 2.49 -4.89
N ILE A 70 -0.21 3.27 -5.96
CA ILE A 70 1.11 3.32 -6.62
C ILE A 70 2.27 3.68 -5.66
N LEU A 71 2.04 4.57 -4.68
CA LEU A 71 3.06 4.90 -3.69
C LEU A 71 3.32 3.76 -2.70
N ARG A 72 2.38 2.83 -2.49
CA ARG A 72 2.67 1.61 -1.72
C ARG A 72 3.64 0.70 -2.46
N LEU A 73 3.57 0.61 -3.79
CA LEU A 73 4.57 -0.09 -4.59
C LEU A 73 5.94 0.60 -4.49
N VAL A 74 5.98 1.93 -4.54
CA VAL A 74 7.21 2.69 -4.30
C VAL A 74 7.75 2.43 -2.89
N PHE A 75 6.87 2.42 -1.87
CA PHE A 75 7.25 2.14 -0.50
C PHE A 75 7.85 0.74 -0.33
N ALA A 76 7.29 -0.28 -0.99
CA ALA A 76 7.85 -1.63 -1.02
C ALA A 76 9.30 -1.64 -1.56
N VAL A 77 9.58 -0.88 -2.62
CA VAL A 77 10.95 -0.73 -3.15
C VAL A 77 11.86 -0.02 -2.13
N TYR A 78 11.38 1.01 -1.45
CA TYR A 78 12.16 1.70 -0.41
C TYR A 78 12.43 0.83 0.82
N LEU A 79 11.51 -0.05 1.20
CA LEU A 79 11.74 -1.06 2.25
C LEU A 79 12.83 -2.05 1.81
N ALA A 80 12.77 -2.56 0.58
CA ALA A 80 13.81 -3.45 0.06
C ALA A 80 15.19 -2.76 0.00
N ARG A 81 15.24 -1.50 -0.45
CA ARG A 81 16.48 -0.69 -0.41
C ARG A 81 16.97 -0.48 1.02
N PHE A 82 16.07 -0.31 1.98
CA PHE A 82 16.43 -0.10 3.38
C PHE A 82 17.04 -1.37 3.99
N CYS A 83 16.49 -2.55 3.70
CA CYS A 83 17.05 -3.83 4.11
C CYS A 83 18.48 -4.08 3.59
N LEU A 84 18.91 -3.35 2.55
CA LEU A 84 20.25 -3.43 1.98
C LEU A 84 21.14 -2.24 2.36
N GLY A 85 20.69 -1.37 3.27
CA GLY A 85 21.42 -0.15 3.66
C GLY A 85 21.55 0.90 2.55
N SER A 86 20.71 0.84 1.51
CA SER A 86 20.76 1.74 0.34
C SER A 86 19.83 2.95 0.44
N THR A 87 19.19 3.17 1.59
CA THR A 87 18.37 4.33 1.94
C THR A 87 18.31 4.48 3.46
N THR A 88 17.82 5.62 3.94
CA THR A 88 17.70 5.91 5.38
C THR A 88 16.32 5.55 5.93
N ALA A 89 16.25 5.26 7.24
CA ALA A 89 14.99 5.03 7.95
C ALA A 89 14.01 6.21 7.79
N LYS A 90 14.52 7.45 7.88
CA LYS A 90 13.71 8.67 7.74
C LYS A 90 13.04 8.74 6.37
N THR A 91 13.80 8.50 5.30
CA THR A 91 13.27 8.51 3.93
C THR A 91 12.24 7.40 3.74
N THR A 92 12.53 6.18 4.20
CA THR A 92 11.62 5.04 4.06
C THR A 92 10.30 5.27 4.80
N VAL A 93 10.34 5.76 6.04
CA VAL A 93 9.13 6.09 6.81
C VAL A 93 8.32 7.20 6.16
N LEU A 94 8.98 8.25 5.64
CA LEU A 94 8.28 9.34 4.93
C LEU A 94 7.52 8.82 3.71
N ILE A 95 8.17 8.00 2.87
CA ILE A 95 7.50 7.37 1.72
C ILE A 95 6.33 6.50 2.17
N GLY A 96 6.48 5.76 3.26
CA GLY A 96 5.38 4.97 3.84
C GLY A 96 4.20 5.83 4.27
N ILE A 97 4.44 6.96 4.95
CA ILE A 97 3.36 7.89 5.33
C ILE A 97 2.64 8.42 4.09
N LEU A 98 3.39 8.86 3.08
CA LEU A 98 2.79 9.35 1.83
C LEU A 98 2.00 8.25 1.12
N ALA A 99 2.48 7.02 1.14
CA ALA A 99 1.80 5.86 0.56
C ALA A 99 0.47 5.55 1.25
N GLU A 100 0.39 5.69 2.57
CA GLU A 100 -0.85 5.51 3.31
C GLU A 100 -1.81 6.71 3.18
N LEU A 101 -1.30 7.92 2.97
CA LEU A 101 -2.17 9.07 2.74
C LEU A 101 -2.69 9.14 1.29
N GLN A 102 -2.04 8.46 0.34
CA GLN A 102 -2.43 8.48 -1.07
C GLN A 102 -3.92 8.18 -1.31
N PRO A 103 -4.52 7.11 -0.75
CA PRO A 103 -5.90 6.75 -1.04
C PRO A 103 -6.87 7.91 -0.78
N ILE A 104 -6.77 8.55 0.40
CA ILE A 104 -7.63 9.66 0.79
C ILE A 104 -7.32 10.95 0.02
N ILE A 105 -6.04 11.22 -0.23
CA ILE A 105 -5.61 12.39 -1.02
C ILE A 105 -6.17 12.32 -2.43
N VAL A 106 -6.27 11.12 -3.01
CA VAL A 106 -6.82 10.93 -4.36
C VAL A 106 -8.34 10.89 -4.32
N SER A 107 -8.97 10.15 -3.40
CA SER A 107 -10.43 9.96 -3.42
C SER A 107 -11.22 11.16 -2.92
N ALA A 108 -10.76 11.86 -1.86
CA ALA A 108 -11.54 12.94 -1.27
C ALA A 108 -11.80 14.09 -2.27
N PRO A 109 -10.83 14.52 -3.08
CA PRO A 109 -11.09 15.53 -4.11
C PRO A 109 -12.13 15.09 -5.15
N LEU A 110 -12.10 13.82 -5.58
CA LEU A 110 -13.05 13.29 -6.56
C LEU A 110 -14.48 13.28 -6.02
N VAL A 111 -14.64 13.09 -4.71
CA VAL A 111 -15.92 13.11 -4.02
C VAL A 111 -16.45 14.53 -3.82
N TYR A 112 -15.61 15.44 -3.33
CA TYR A 112 -16.07 16.74 -2.81
C TYR A 112 -15.90 17.91 -3.78
N PHE A 113 -15.03 17.81 -4.80
CA PHE A 113 -14.74 18.92 -5.72
C PHE A 113 -15.21 18.69 -7.16
N ILE A 114 -15.59 17.45 -7.52
CA ILE A 114 -16.13 17.16 -8.85
C ILE A 114 -17.67 17.17 -8.74
N ASP A 115 -18.29 17.99 -9.58
CA ASP A 115 -19.75 17.99 -9.73
C ASP A 115 -20.16 16.80 -10.61
N TRP A 116 -20.86 15.84 -10.02
CA TRP A 116 -21.31 14.63 -10.70
C TRP A 116 -22.74 14.85 -11.18
N SER A 117 -23.02 14.55 -12.45
CA SER A 117 -24.39 14.50 -12.97
C SER A 117 -25.09 13.23 -12.48
N GLY A 118 -25.39 13.15 -11.18
CA GLY A 118 -25.98 11.99 -10.49
C GLY A 118 -25.25 11.59 -9.22
N ASP A 119 -25.51 10.37 -8.72
CA ASP A 119 -24.80 9.84 -7.54
C ASP A 119 -23.31 9.66 -7.86
N PRO A 120 -22.39 10.12 -6.97
CA PRO A 120 -20.96 9.96 -7.19
C PRO A 120 -20.60 8.47 -7.20
N LEU A 121 -20.12 8.00 -8.34
CA LEU A 121 -19.68 6.61 -8.54
C LEU A 121 -18.27 6.35 -7.99
N VAL A 122 -17.67 7.34 -7.33
CA VAL A 122 -16.32 7.25 -6.75
C VAL A 122 -16.43 7.07 -5.24
N PRO A 123 -15.85 6.01 -4.68
CA PRO A 123 -15.86 5.80 -3.24
C PRO A 123 -14.84 6.70 -2.53
N LEU A 124 -15.10 6.99 -1.27
CA LEU A 124 -14.11 7.58 -0.37
C LEU A 124 -13.25 6.47 0.24
N TYR A 125 -11.93 6.58 0.14
CA TYR A 125 -11.00 5.63 0.75
C TYR A 125 -10.41 6.19 2.04
N ILE A 126 -10.76 5.58 3.16
CA ILE A 126 -10.13 5.85 4.45
C ILE A 126 -8.93 4.91 4.60
N PRO A 127 -7.70 5.43 4.78
CA PRO A 127 -6.51 4.59 4.81
C PRO A 127 -6.50 3.58 5.94
N VAL A 128 -6.02 2.37 5.63
CA VAL A 128 -5.76 1.31 6.59
C VAL A 128 -4.25 1.05 6.62
N PRO A 129 -3.50 1.66 7.57
CA PRO A 129 -2.05 1.81 7.48
C PRO A 129 -1.23 0.56 7.84
N ILE A 130 -1.72 -0.64 7.49
CA ILE A 130 -1.08 -1.92 7.82
C ILE A 130 0.32 -2.01 7.23
N MET A 131 0.50 -1.61 5.97
CA MET A 131 1.82 -1.70 5.30
C MET A 131 2.83 -0.76 5.97
N LEU A 132 2.43 0.47 6.32
CA LEU A 132 3.28 1.38 7.11
C LEU A 132 3.64 0.81 8.48
N LEU A 133 2.68 0.23 9.22
CA LEU A 133 2.97 -0.37 10.53
C LEU A 133 4.01 -1.49 10.43
N LEU A 134 3.84 -2.40 9.47
CA LEU A 134 4.80 -3.46 9.20
C LEU A 134 6.18 -2.90 8.78
N GLY A 135 6.17 -1.87 7.93
CA GLY A 135 7.40 -1.19 7.51
C GLY A 135 8.13 -0.51 8.66
N ILE A 136 7.42 0.14 9.58
CA ILE A 136 8.00 0.74 10.79
C ILE A 136 8.62 -0.33 11.69
N ILE A 137 7.91 -1.45 11.92
CA ILE A 137 8.44 -2.57 12.70
C ILE A 137 9.75 -3.08 12.09
N LEU A 138 9.77 -3.30 10.76
CA LEU A 138 10.97 -3.72 10.04
C LEU A 138 12.11 -2.70 10.18
N VAL A 139 11.81 -1.41 10.04
CA VAL A 139 12.77 -0.32 10.19
C VAL A 139 13.39 -0.31 11.59
N LEU A 140 12.57 -0.47 12.64
CA LEU A 140 13.05 -0.49 14.03
C LEU A 140 13.96 -1.70 14.30
N ILE A 141 13.58 -2.89 13.82
CA ILE A 141 14.36 -4.12 14.01
C ILE A 141 15.74 -4.00 13.35
N LEU A 142 15.80 -3.47 12.12
CA LEU A 142 17.05 -3.39 11.36
C LEU A 142 17.91 -2.18 11.74
N LYS A 143 17.31 -1.04 12.10
CA LYS A 143 18.06 0.12 12.60
C LYS A 143 18.88 -0.24 13.85
N GLY A 144 18.33 -1.09 14.72
CA GLY A 144 19.03 -1.60 15.90
C GLY A 144 20.25 -2.48 15.59
N ARG A 145 20.37 -3.00 14.35
CA ARG A 145 21.53 -3.78 13.89
C ARG A 145 22.62 -2.86 13.31
N TYR A 146 22.24 -1.90 12.46
CA TYR A 146 23.21 -0.98 11.83
C TYR A 146 23.79 0.09 12.77
N ALA A 147 23.21 0.30 13.95
CA ALA A 147 23.78 1.21 14.97
C ALA A 147 24.82 0.52 15.88
N LYS A 148 25.03 -0.79 15.72
CA LYS A 148 25.99 -1.59 16.51
C LYS A 148 27.27 -1.94 15.75
N ASP A 149 27.35 -1.56 14.48
CA ASP A 149 28.55 -1.62 13.64
C ASP A 149 29.17 -0.22 13.54
#